data_AF-A0A0A1ZWJ2-F1
#
_entry.id   AF-A0A0A1ZWJ2-F1
#
_cell.length_a   1.000
_cell.length_b   1.000
_cell.length_c   1.000
_cell.angle_alpha   90.00
_cell.angle_beta   90.00
_cell.angle_gamma   90.00
#
_symmetry.space_group_name_H-M   'P 1'
#
loop_
_entity.id
_entity.type
_entity.pdbx_description
1 polymer ?
#
loop_
_entity_poly.entity_id
_entity_poly.type
_entity_poly.pdbx_seq_one_letter_code
_entity_poly.pdbx_strand_id
1 'polypeptide(L)'
;MKLKNILKTIGALHILWGLLIIFLLIFSVETIAGDASSETLLLVRGTSDVVAASNLGIGCLLIICSSIKDKVSLRKVLSGELALMFCFLAVAIFNSFNAGTIVDGGPPPPFWFVLIVNPLLSIYGLNKDNR
;
A
#
# COMPACT_ATOMS: atom_id res chain seq x y z
N MET A 1 19.57 -4.85 9.49
CA MET A 1 18.36 -5.69 9.42
C MET A 1 18.56 -6.71 8.31
N LYS A 2 18.21 -7.98 8.51
CA LYS A 2 18.26 -9.00 7.45
C LYS A 2 17.15 -8.72 6.43
N LEU A 3 17.35 -8.98 5.13
CA LEU A 3 16.32 -8.81 4.08
C LEU A 3 14.97 -9.44 4.45
N LYS A 4 15.01 -10.62 5.07
CA LYS A 4 13.80 -11.32 5.56
C LYS A 4 12.99 -10.47 6.53
N ASN A 5 13.65 -9.75 7.44
CA ASN A 5 12.97 -8.87 8.39
C ASN A 5 12.38 -7.65 7.70
N ILE A 6 13.08 -7.10 6.68
CA ILE A 6 12.55 -5.99 5.85
C ILE A 6 11.26 -6.41 5.17
N LEU A 7 11.24 -7.57 4.50
CA LEU A 7 10.02 -8.08 3.86
C LEU A 7 8.89 -8.34 4.85
N LYS A 8 9.19 -8.86 6.05
CA LYS A 8 8.18 -9.02 7.11
C LYS A 8 7.61 -7.68 7.57
N THR A 9 8.45 -6.67 7.75
CA THR A 9 8.02 -5.34 8.16
C THR A 9 7.15 -4.69 7.09
N ILE A 10 7.59 -4.69 5.83
CA ILE A 10 6.81 -4.14 4.71
C ILE A 10 5.49 -4.91 4.57
N GLY A 11 5.52 -6.24 4.66
CA GLY A 11 4.32 -7.06 4.60
C GLY A 11 3.33 -6.77 5.74
N ALA A 12 3.83 -6.56 6.96
CA ALA A 12 2.99 -6.18 8.09
C ALA A 12 2.38 -4.78 7.90
N LEU A 13 3.10 -3.83 7.30
CA LEU A 13 2.57 -2.50 6.98
C LEU A 13 1.44 -2.58 5.95
N HIS A 14 1.57 -3.42 4.91
CA HIS A 14 0.48 -3.68 3.96
C HIS A 14 -0.74 -4.31 4.63
N ILE A 15 -0.56 -5.29 5.52
CA ILE A 15 -1.67 -5.90 6.25
C ILE A 15 -2.37 -4.86 7.12
N LEU A 16 -1.61 -4.11 7.91
CA LEU A 16 -2.15 -3.06 8.77
C LEU A 16 -2.96 -2.05 7.96
N TRP A 17 -2.45 -1.66 6.79
CA TRP A 17 -3.14 -0.74 5.91
C TRP A 17 -4.45 -1.31 5.34
N GLY A 18 -4.42 -2.57 4.86
CA GLY A 18 -5.63 -3.25 4.40
C GLY A 18 -6.70 -3.35 5.49
N LEU A 19 -6.31 -3.67 6.73
CA LEU A 19 -7.21 -3.71 7.89
C LEU A 19 -7.77 -2.33 8.23
N LEU A 20 -6.96 -1.28 8.15
CA LEU A 20 -7.42 0.08 8.43
C LEU A 20 -8.46 0.54 7.39
N ILE A 21 -8.26 0.22 6.11
CA ILE A 21 -9.25 0.52 5.07
C ILE A 21 -10.56 -0.20 5.36
N ILE A 22 -10.51 -1.51 5.68
CA ILE A 22 -11.71 -2.29 6.04
C ILE A 22 -12.44 -1.64 7.22
N PHE A 23 -11.70 -1.24 8.26
CA PHE A 23 -12.27 -0.56 9.41
C PHE A 23 -12.98 0.74 9.01
N LEU A 24 -12.34 1.58 8.20
CA LEU A 24 -12.95 2.84 7.73
C LEU A 24 -14.19 2.59 6.86
N LEU A 25 -14.19 1.54 6.03
CA LEU A 25 -15.34 1.17 5.21
C LEU A 25 -16.55 0.74 6.03
N ILE A 26 -16.33 -0.06 7.06
CA ILE A 26 -17.40 -0.59 7.92
C ILE A 26 -17.95 0.50 8.83
N PHE A 27 -17.09 1.33 9.41
CA PHE A 27 -17.47 2.20 10.54
C PHE A 27 -17.53 3.69 10.22
N SER A 28 -17.06 4.16 9.06
CA SER A 28 -16.88 5.60 8.83
C SER A 28 -17.38 6.13 7.48
N VAL A 29 -17.71 5.28 6.50
CA VAL A 29 -18.17 5.75 5.18
C VAL A 29 -19.43 6.62 5.25
N GLU A 30 -20.41 6.24 6.05
CA GLU A 30 -21.66 7.01 6.17
C GLU A 30 -21.48 8.32 6.95
N THR A 31 -20.50 8.36 7.85
CA THR A 31 -20.15 9.57 8.61
C THR A 31 -19.33 10.56 7.78
N ILE A 32 -18.51 10.06 6.85
CA ILE A 32 -17.61 10.88 6.01
C ILE A 32 -18.27 11.32 4.71
N ALA A 33 -19.19 10.52 4.16
CA ALA A 33 -19.81 10.74 2.85
C ALA A 33 -21.36 10.69 2.90
N GLY A 34 -21.96 11.20 3.97
CA GLY A 34 -23.41 11.11 4.21
C GLY A 34 -24.30 11.76 3.14
N ASP A 35 -23.77 12.74 2.40
CA ASP A 35 -24.49 13.44 1.32
C ASP A 35 -24.25 12.81 -0.07
N ALA A 36 -23.45 11.75 -0.16
CA ALA A 36 -23.15 11.09 -1.44
C ALA A 36 -24.31 10.21 -1.90
N SER A 37 -24.48 10.08 -3.23
CA SER A 37 -25.47 9.18 -3.81
C SER A 37 -25.17 7.71 -3.46
N SER A 38 -26.21 6.87 -3.43
CA SER A 38 -26.06 5.43 -3.18
C SER A 38 -25.14 4.75 -4.21
N GLU A 39 -25.20 5.17 -5.47
CA GLU A 39 -24.33 4.68 -6.55
C GLU A 39 -22.87 5.06 -6.30
N THR A 40 -22.61 6.31 -5.92
CA THR A 40 -21.27 6.79 -5.56
C THR A 40 -20.72 6.02 -4.36
N LEU A 41 -21.53 5.81 -3.32
CA LEU A 41 -21.13 5.04 -2.14
C LEU A 41 -20.79 3.59 -2.48
N LEU A 42 -21.59 2.94 -3.35
CA LEU A 42 -21.32 1.58 -3.81
C LEU A 42 -20.00 1.49 -4.60
N LEU A 43 -19.75 2.45 -5.50
CA LEU A 43 -18.51 2.51 -6.28
C LEU A 43 -17.28 2.67 -5.37
N VAL A 44 -17.34 3.60 -4.41
CA VAL A 44 -16.25 3.86 -3.46
C VAL A 44 -16.01 2.65 -2.56
N ARG A 45 -17.08 2.01 -2.05
CA ARG A 45 -16.96 0.77 -1.26
C ARG A 45 -16.32 -0.35 -2.07
N GLY A 46 -16.83 -0.63 -3.28
CA GLY A 46 -16.30 -1.72 -4.11
C GLY A 46 -14.83 -1.53 -4.51
N THR A 47 -14.44 -0.30 -4.88
CA THR A 47 -13.03 0.00 -5.19
C THR A 47 -12.14 -0.12 -3.95
N SER A 48 -12.61 0.37 -2.81
CA SER A 48 -11.87 0.29 -1.56
C SER A 48 -11.73 -1.16 -1.03
N ASP A 49 -12.73 -2.01 -1.24
CA ASP A 49 -12.68 -3.45 -0.91
C ASP A 49 -11.56 -4.14 -1.70
N VAL A 50 -11.46 -3.86 -2.99
CA VAL A 50 -10.39 -4.41 -3.86
C VAL A 50 -9.02 -3.91 -3.40
N VAL A 51 -8.88 -2.62 -3.05
CA VAL A 51 -7.63 -2.05 -2.54
C VAL A 51 -7.24 -2.67 -1.19
N ALA A 52 -8.19 -2.84 -0.28
CA ALA A 52 -7.96 -3.46 1.01
C ALA A 52 -7.54 -4.93 0.88
N ALA A 53 -8.29 -5.71 0.08
CA ALA A 53 -7.97 -7.11 -0.18
C ALA A 53 -6.60 -7.28 -0.86
N SER A 54 -6.28 -6.39 -1.82
CA SER A 54 -4.97 -6.39 -2.48
C SER A 54 -3.84 -6.11 -1.50
N ASN A 55 -3.99 -5.14 -0.60
CA ASN A 55 -3.00 -4.85 0.44
C ASN A 55 -2.83 -6.03 1.41
N LEU A 56 -3.91 -6.66 1.86
CA LEU A 56 -3.82 -7.88 2.67
C LEU A 56 -3.07 -9.01 1.92
N GLY A 57 -3.41 -9.23 0.66
CA GLY A 57 -2.78 -10.24 -0.19
C GLY A 57 -1.28 -10.00 -0.40
N ILE A 58 -0.90 -8.76 -0.76
CA ILE A 58 0.50 -8.33 -0.90
C ILE A 58 1.25 -8.54 0.42
N GLY A 59 0.66 -8.12 1.54
CA GLY A 59 1.30 -8.24 2.84
C GLY A 59 1.55 -9.69 3.25
N CYS A 60 0.56 -10.56 3.08
CA CYS A 60 0.70 -12.00 3.27
C CYS A 60 1.77 -12.60 2.35
N LEU A 61 1.77 -12.22 1.07
CA LEU A 61 2.75 -12.68 0.09
C LEU A 61 4.18 -12.32 0.52
N LEU A 62 4.43 -11.07 0.91
CA LEU A 62 5.75 -10.61 1.35
C LEU A 62 6.23 -11.33 2.62
N ILE A 63 5.33 -11.59 3.58
CA ILE A 63 5.64 -12.37 4.78
C ILE A 63 6.01 -13.81 4.40
N ILE A 64 5.29 -14.45 3.50
CA ILE A 64 5.61 -15.80 3.02
C ILE A 64 6.96 -15.80 2.30
N CYS A 65 7.17 -14.87 1.36
CA CYS A 65 8.42 -14.70 0.62
C CYS A 65 9.62 -14.44 1.54
N SER A 66 9.41 -13.86 2.73
CA SER A 66 10.49 -13.69 3.72
C SER A 66 11.14 -15.01 4.18
N SER A 67 10.47 -16.14 3.96
CA SER A 67 10.98 -17.48 4.29
C SER A 67 11.97 -18.02 3.25
N ILE A 68 12.05 -17.42 2.05
CA ILE A 68 12.99 -17.82 0.99
C ILE A 68 14.43 -17.82 1.54
N LYS A 69 15.18 -18.90 1.28
CA LYS A 69 16.57 -19.04 1.73
C LYS A 69 17.55 -18.31 0.81
N ASP A 70 17.30 -18.35 -0.49
CA ASP A 70 18.13 -17.71 -1.50
C ASP A 70 18.06 -16.17 -1.42
N LYS A 71 19.23 -15.55 -1.27
CA LYS A 71 19.37 -14.09 -1.14
C LYS A 71 19.04 -13.37 -2.45
N VAL A 72 19.39 -13.96 -3.60
CA VAL A 72 19.14 -13.33 -4.92
C VAL A 72 17.63 -13.23 -5.17
N SER A 73 16.89 -14.29 -4.87
CA SER A 73 15.44 -14.33 -4.97
C SER A 73 14.76 -13.33 -4.03
N LEU A 74 15.22 -13.23 -2.76
CA LEU A 74 14.71 -12.21 -1.82
C LEU A 74 14.88 -10.78 -2.34
N ARG A 75 16.01 -10.49 -3.00
CA ARG A 75 16.26 -9.18 -3.62
C ARG A 75 15.31 -8.91 -4.78
N LYS A 76 15.04 -9.91 -5.63
CA LYS A 76 14.06 -9.77 -6.72
C LYS A 76 12.67 -9.45 -6.19
N VAL A 77 12.24 -10.11 -5.11
CA VAL A 77 10.96 -9.79 -4.44
C VAL A 77 10.97 -8.33 -3.94
N LEU A 78 12.05 -7.90 -3.28
CA LEU A 78 12.15 -6.53 -2.77
C LEU A 78 12.21 -5.47 -3.88
N SER A 79 12.82 -5.78 -5.02
CA SER A 79 12.80 -4.93 -6.22
C SER A 79 11.41 -4.85 -6.85
N GLY A 80 10.66 -5.96 -6.88
CA GLY A 80 9.27 -5.97 -7.32
C GLY A 80 8.38 -5.11 -6.42
N GLU A 81 8.56 -5.22 -5.10
CA GLU A 81 7.90 -4.36 -4.12
C GLU A 81 8.23 -2.87 -4.33
N LEU A 82 9.51 -2.54 -4.55
CA LEU A 82 9.91 -1.16 -4.84
C LEU A 82 9.24 -0.62 -6.11
N ALA A 83 9.15 -1.43 -7.17
CA ALA A 83 8.47 -1.06 -8.41
C ALA A 83 6.97 -0.85 -8.19
N LEU A 84 6.32 -1.72 -7.41
CA LEU A 84 4.92 -1.58 -7.04
C LEU A 84 4.68 -0.26 -6.28
N MET A 85 5.50 0.03 -5.27
CA MET A 85 5.39 1.27 -4.49
C MET A 85 5.63 2.52 -5.35
N PHE A 86 6.53 2.44 -6.34
CA PHE A 86 6.73 3.53 -7.30
C PHE A 86 5.46 3.78 -8.14
N CYS A 87 4.80 2.72 -8.63
CA CYS A 87 3.54 2.85 -9.35
C CYS A 87 2.46 3.51 -8.49
N PHE A 88 2.31 3.08 -7.22
CA PHE A 88 1.36 3.69 -6.30
C PHE A 88 1.70 5.16 -6.03
N LEU A 89 2.98 5.49 -5.85
CA LEU A 89 3.43 6.87 -5.63
C LEU A 89 3.16 7.75 -6.85
N ALA A 90 3.40 7.26 -8.07
CA ALA A 90 3.14 8.01 -9.30
C ALA A 90 1.65 8.38 -9.44
N VAL A 91 0.75 7.42 -9.19
CA VAL A 91 -0.70 7.66 -9.21
C VAL A 91 -1.11 8.61 -8.09
N ALA A 92 -0.57 8.43 -6.89
CA ALA A 92 -0.86 9.31 -5.74
C ALA A 92 -0.45 10.77 -5.99
N ILE A 93 0.72 10.97 -6.57
CA ILE A 93 1.24 12.29 -6.97
C ILE A 93 0.34 12.90 -8.05
N PHE A 94 0.01 12.13 -9.10
CA PHE A 94 -0.90 12.59 -10.16
C PHE A 94 -2.24 13.05 -9.59
N ASN A 95 -2.86 12.24 -8.72
CA ASN A 95 -4.14 12.59 -8.11
C ASN A 95 -4.04 13.85 -7.23
N SER A 96 -2.92 14.05 -6.55
CA SER A 96 -2.75 15.21 -5.67
C SER A 96 -2.56 16.52 -6.42
N PHE A 97 -1.83 16.50 -7.54
CA PHE A 97 -1.65 17.69 -8.37
C PHE A 97 -2.90 18.04 -9.20
N ASN A 98 -3.78 17.07 -9.45
CA ASN A 98 -5.01 17.27 -10.21
C ASN A 98 -6.27 17.27 -9.32
N ALA A 99 -6.10 17.39 -8.01
CA ALA A 99 -7.20 17.50 -7.06
C ALA A 99 -7.98 18.80 -7.31
N GLY A 100 -9.30 18.69 -7.49
CA GLY A 100 -10.19 19.81 -7.79
C GLY A 100 -10.22 20.23 -9.27
N THR A 101 -9.48 19.55 -10.14
CA THR A 101 -9.51 19.80 -11.60
C THR A 101 -9.93 18.56 -12.39
N ILE A 102 -9.29 17.42 -12.14
CA ILE A 102 -9.54 16.14 -12.85
C ILE A 102 -10.02 15.06 -11.88
N VAL A 103 -9.61 15.14 -10.61
CA VAL A 103 -10.04 14.21 -9.56
C VAL A 103 -10.55 14.97 -8.34
N ASP A 104 -11.55 14.42 -7.65
CA ASP A 104 -12.20 15.09 -6.51
C ASP A 104 -11.35 15.07 -5.21
N GLY A 105 -10.23 14.34 -5.20
CA GLY A 105 -9.33 14.30 -4.05
C GLY A 105 -8.04 13.50 -4.28
N GLY A 106 -7.03 13.82 -3.45
CA GLY A 106 -5.79 13.07 -3.36
C GLY A 106 -5.92 11.85 -2.41
N PRO A 107 -4.85 11.03 -2.30
CA PRO A 107 -4.87 9.90 -1.38
C PRO A 107 -5.02 10.38 0.08
N PRO A 108 -5.71 9.58 0.93
CA PRO A 108 -5.90 9.96 2.33
C PRO A 108 -4.55 10.15 3.05
N PRO A 109 -4.41 11.15 3.94
CA PRO A 109 -3.12 11.52 4.55
C PRO A 109 -2.33 10.34 5.15
N PRO A 110 -2.95 9.38 5.87
CA PRO A 110 -2.21 8.24 6.42
C PRO A 110 -1.60 7.31 5.35
N PHE A 111 -2.13 7.28 4.13
CA PHE A 111 -1.60 6.45 3.04
C PHE A 111 -0.21 6.91 2.59
N TRP A 112 0.07 8.21 2.67
CA TRP A 112 1.37 8.78 2.33
C TRP A 112 2.50 8.20 3.18
N PHE A 113 2.21 7.85 4.43
CA PHE A 113 3.20 7.21 5.29
C PHE A 113 3.66 5.87 4.71
N VAL A 114 2.73 5.03 4.26
CA VAL A 114 3.04 3.74 3.63
C VAL A 114 3.78 3.95 2.30
N LEU A 115 3.32 4.91 1.49
CA LEU A 115 3.94 5.27 0.21
C LEU A 115 5.38 5.77 0.32
N ILE A 116 5.78 6.31 1.47
CA ILE A 116 7.14 6.80 1.70
C ILE A 116 7.98 5.73 2.41
N VAL A 117 7.45 5.11 3.47
CA VAL A 117 8.21 4.20 4.34
C VAL A 117 8.57 2.90 3.63
N ASN A 118 7.63 2.27 2.91
CA ASN A 118 7.89 1.00 2.22
C ASN A 118 9.01 1.11 1.18
N PRO A 119 9.00 2.08 0.24
CA PRO A 119 10.09 2.21 -0.71
C PRO A 119 11.42 2.58 -0.05
N LEU A 120 11.45 3.38 1.01
CA LEU A 120 12.68 3.64 1.77
C LEU A 120 13.26 2.36 2.40
N LEU A 121 12.40 1.51 2.99
CA LEU A 121 12.80 0.21 3.52
C LEU A 121 13.32 -0.73 2.42
N SER A 122 12.67 -0.74 1.26
CA SER A 122 13.09 -1.52 0.10
C SER A 122 14.44 -1.06 -0.44
N ILE A 123 14.65 0.24 -0.63
CA ILE A 123 15.92 0.82 -1.05
C ILE A 123 17.03 0.49 -0.04
N TYR A 124 16.74 0.65 1.26
CA TYR A 124 17.68 0.29 2.32
C TYR A 124 18.09 -1.19 2.25
N GLY A 125 17.13 -2.10 2.06
CA GLY A 125 17.40 -3.52 1.93
C GLY A 125 18.25 -3.87 0.71
N LEU A 126 17.98 -3.25 -0.44
CA LEU A 126 18.74 -3.47 -1.68
C LEU A 126 20.17 -2.94 -1.59
N ASN A 127 20.38 -1.79 -0.93
CA ASN A 127 21.69 -1.14 -0.84
C ASN A 127 22.58 -1.71 0.27
N LYS A 128 21.99 -2.05 1.43
CA LYS A 128 22.76 -2.56 2.57
C LYS A 128 23.42 -3.91 2.28
N ASP A 129 22.76 -4.75 1.48
CA ASP A 129 23.24 -6.09 1.15
C ASP A 129 24.15 -6.15 -0.09
N ASN A 130 24.41 -5.00 -0.72
CA ASN A 130 25.46 -4.78 -1.72
C ASN A 130 26.82 -4.40 -1.11
N ARG A 131 26.87 -4.13 0.20
CA ARG A 131 28.10 -3.96 1.00
C ARG A 131 28.33 -5.21 1.85
#